data_AF-A0A179G066-F1
#
_entry.id   AF-A0A179G066-F1
#
_cell.length_a   1.000
_cell.length_b   1.000
_cell.length_c   1.000
_cell.angle_alpha   90.00
_cell.angle_beta   90.00
_cell.angle_gamma   90.00
#
_symmetry.space_group_name_H-M   'P 1'
#
loop_
_entity.id
_entity.type
_entity.pdbx_description
1 polymer ?
#
loop_
_entity_poly.entity_id
_entity_poly.type
_entity_poly.pdbx_seq_one_letter_code
_entity_poly.pdbx_strand_id
1 'polypeptide(L)' 'MARGNQRDKAREANQKKLAAQKKGNTMSGTEMQRAKESAADIMRQKQAAAEARKAETAGKK' A
#
# COMPACT_ATOMS: atom_id res chain seq x y z
N MET A 1 15.13 -29.03 -29.79
CA MET A 1 15.59 -28.10 -28.73
C MET A 1 14.98 -26.68 -28.79
N ALA A 2 14.56 -26.14 -29.95
CA ALA A 2 14.10 -24.74 -30.06
C ALA A 2 12.81 -24.36 -29.30
N ARG A 3 11.79 -25.24 -29.21
CA ARG A 3 10.52 -24.92 -28.52
C ARG A 3 10.59 -25.00 -27.00
N GLY A 4 11.49 -25.82 -26.45
CA GLY A 4 11.73 -25.94 -25.01
C GLY A 4 12.24 -24.61 -24.46
N ASN A 5 13.32 -24.10 -25.05
CA ASN A 5 13.90 -22.79 -24.71
C ASN A 5 12.90 -21.63 -24.81
N GLN A 6 11.98 -21.65 -25.77
CA GLN A 6 10.95 -20.62 -25.88
C GLN A 6 9.90 -20.71 -24.77
N ARG A 7 9.48 -21.91 -24.39
CA ARG A 7 8.55 -22.12 -23.26
C ARG A 7 9.19 -21.74 -21.93
N ASP A 8 10.44 -22.11 -21.72
CA ASP A 8 11.17 -21.79 -20.50
C ASP A 8 11.34 -20.28 -20.36
N LYS A 9 11.74 -19.60 -21.44
CA LYS A 9 11.83 -18.13 -21.49
C LYS A 9 10.48 -17.44 -21.23
N ALA A 10 9.38 -17.99 -21.78
CA ALA A 10 8.04 -17.46 -21.53
C ALA A 10 7.59 -17.67 -20.08
N ARG A 11 7.91 -18.83 -19.47
CA ARG A 11 7.66 -19.08 -18.05
C ARG A 11 8.45 -18.14 -17.15
N GLU A 12 9.73 -17.92 -17.43
CA GLU A 12 10.54 -16.96 -16.69
C GLU A 12 9.99 -15.53 -16.80
N ALA A 13 9.60 -15.10 -17.99
CA ALA A 13 9.00 -13.78 -18.19
C ALA A 13 7.69 -13.62 -17.41
N ASN A 14 6.84 -14.65 -17.37
CA ASN A 14 5.60 -14.64 -16.60
C ASN A 14 5.86 -14.65 -15.09
N GLN A 15 6.81 -15.44 -14.61
CA GLN A 15 7.19 -15.44 -13.19
C GLN A 15 7.74 -14.07 -12.76
N LYS A 16 8.59 -13.44 -13.57
CA LYS A 16 9.11 -12.09 -13.30
C LYS A 16 7.99 -11.04 -13.25
N LYS A 17 7.01 -11.12 -14.16
CA LYS A 17 5.82 -10.24 -14.13
C LYS A 17 4.97 -10.44 -12.89
N LEU A 18 4.71 -11.69 -12.51
CA LEU A 18 3.95 -12.02 -11.29
C LEU A 18 4.68 -11.57 -10.02
N ALA A 19 6.01 -11.75 -9.97
CA ALA A 19 6.83 -11.27 -8.86
C ALA A 19 6.81 -9.73 -8.77
N ALA A 20 6.87 -9.03 -9.90
CA ALA A 20 6.77 -7.57 -9.96
C ALA A 20 5.40 -7.05 -9.49
N GLN A 21 4.31 -7.74 -9.84
CA GLN A 21 2.96 -7.39 -9.34
C GLN A 21 2.84 -7.57 -7.82
N LYS A 22 3.41 -8.65 -7.27
CA LYS A 22 3.45 -8.89 -5.81
C LYS A 22 4.33 -7.89 -5.08
N LYS A 23 5.31 -7.27 -5.75
CA LYS A 23 6.20 -6.26 -5.18
C LYS A 23 5.50 -4.91 -4.95
N GLY A 24 4.40 -4.63 -5.65
CA GLY A 24 3.64 -3.39 -5.52
C GLY A 24 2.80 -3.32 -4.23
N ASN A 25 2.28 -4.46 -3.76
CA ASN A 25 1.64 -4.61 -2.46
C ASN A 25 1.47 -6.11 -2.17
N THR A 26 1.90 -6.58 -1.00
CA THR A 26 1.72 -7.99 -0.58
C THR A 26 0.37 -8.23 0.10
N MET A 27 -0.42 -7.19 0.34
CA MET A 27 -1.73 -7.31 0.97
C MET A 27 -2.76 -7.88 0.00
N SER A 28 -3.55 -8.83 0.48
CA SER A 28 -4.78 -9.27 -0.19
C SER A 28 -5.77 -8.10 -0.34
N GLY A 29 -6.75 -8.24 -1.24
CA GLY A 29 -7.72 -7.16 -1.51
C GLY A 29 -8.48 -6.69 -0.26
N THR A 30 -8.80 -7.62 0.65
CA THR A 30 -9.46 -7.32 1.93
C THR A 30 -8.52 -6.63 2.92
N GLU A 31 -7.25 -7.03 2.97
CA GLU A 31 -6.23 -6.34 3.77
C GLU A 31 -5.96 -4.93 3.25
N MET A 32 -5.98 -4.72 1.93
CA MET A 32 -5.85 -3.39 1.34
C MET A 32 -7.04 -2.48 1.72
N GLN A 33 -8.25 -3.01 1.79
CA GLN A 33 -9.42 -2.26 2.26
C GLN A 33 -9.26 -1.85 3.73
N ARG A 34 -8.89 -2.78 4.61
CA ARG A 34 -8.61 -2.46 6.03
C ARG A 34 -7.47 -1.45 6.19
N ALA A 35 -6.41 -1.56 5.38
CA ALA A 35 -5.29 -0.62 5.41
C ALA A 35 -5.69 0.79 4.98
N LYS A 36 -6.64 0.93 4.05
CA LYS A 36 -7.19 2.23 3.66
C LYS A 36 -8.04 2.84 4.77
N GLU A 37 -8.88 2.03 5.42
CA GLU A 37 -9.71 2.47 6.54
C GLU A 37 -8.84 2.94 7.72
N SER A 38 -7.83 2.16 8.11
CA SER A 38 -6.91 2.54 9.18
C SER A 38 -6.10 3.80 8.86
N ALA A 39 -5.64 3.96 7.61
CA ALA A 39 -4.97 5.19 7.18
C ALA A 39 -5.88 6.42 7.28
N ALA A 40 -7.16 6.28 6.93
CA ALA A 40 -8.15 7.36 7.03
C ALA A 40 -8.42 7.74 8.50
N ASP A 41 -8.47 6.76 9.40
CA ASP A 41 -8.65 7.01 10.84
C ASP A 41 -7.43 7.71 11.45
N ILE A 42 -6.21 7.31 11.07
CA ILE A 42 -4.99 7.99 11.48
C ILE A 42 -4.99 9.45 11.01
N MET A 43 -5.46 9.74 9.79
CA MET A 43 -5.58 11.11 9.28
C MET A 43 -6.57 11.94 10.10
N ARG A 44 -7.76 11.39 10.41
CA ARG A 44 -8.75 12.06 11.27
C ARG A 44 -8.20 12.34 12.67
N GLN A 45 -7.52 11.37 13.28
CA GLN A 45 -6.89 11.56 14.59
C GLN A 45 -5.79 12.63 14.56
N LYS A 46 -4.95 12.63 13.50
CA LYS A 46 -3.91 13.67 13.32
C LYS A 46 -4.51 15.06 13.16
N GLN A 47 -5.61 15.19 12.42
CA GLN A 47 -6.32 16.45 12.28
C GLN A 47 -6.90 16.92 13.62
N ALA A 48 -7.61 16.06 14.33
CA ALA A 48 -8.16 16.39 15.65
C ALA A 48 -7.06 16.79 16.65
N ALA A 49 -5.93 16.07 16.67
CA ALA A 49 -4.79 16.42 17.53
C ALA A 49 -4.14 17.76 17.13
N ALA A 50 -4.06 18.05 15.83
CA ALA A 50 -3.54 19.33 15.34
C ALA A 50 -4.48 20.49 15.70
N GLU A 51 -5.80 20.29 15.59
CA GLU A 51 -6.81 21.26 16.00
C GLU A 51 -6.80 21.50 17.50
N ALA A 52 -6.72 20.45 18.31
CA ALA A 52 -6.59 20.56 19.77
C ALA A 52 -5.35 21.37 20.16
N ARG A 53 -4.19 21.10 19.54
CA ARG A 53 -2.95 21.88 19.77
C ARG A 53 -3.09 23.33 19.32
N LYS A 54 -3.78 23.59 18.20
CA LYS A 54 -4.07 24.97 17.75
C LYS A 54 -5.00 25.69 18.72
N ALA A 55 -6.03 25.02 19.23
CA ALA A 55 -6.95 25.61 20.21
C ALA A 55 -6.26 25.90 21.54
N GLU A 56 -5.41 24.98 22.03
CA GLU A 56 -4.64 25.15 23.27
C GLU A 56 -3.62 26.30 23.16
N THR A 57 -2.98 26.46 21.99
CA THR A 57 -2.05 27.57 21.75
C THR A 57 -2.75 28.90 21.49
N ALA A 58 -3.97 28.88 20.94
CA ALA A 58 -4.78 30.08 20.74
C ALA A 58 -5.43 30.59 22.04
N GLY A 59 -5.82 29.70 22.96
CA GLY A 59 -6.39 30.07 24.27
C GLY A 59 -5.38 30.55 25.31
N LYS A 60 -4.08 30.57 24.97
CA LYS A 60 -2.98 30.96 25.87
C LYS A 60 -2.34 32.31 25.51
N LYS A 61 -2.94 33.05 24.56
CA LYS A 61 -2.65 34.47 24.29
C LYS A 61 -3.67 35.34 25.00
#